data_AF-A0A6P2ALY2-F1
#
_entry.id   AF-A0A6P2ALY2-F1
#
_cell.length_a   1.000
_cell.length_b   1.000
_cell.length_c   1.000
_cell.angle_alpha   90.00
_cell.angle_beta   90.00
_cell.angle_gamma   90.00
#
_symmetry.space_group_name_H-M   'P 1'
#
loop_
_entity.id
_entity.type
_entity.pdbx_description
1 polymer ?
#
loop_
_entity_poly.entity_id
_entity_poly.type
_entity_poly.pdbx_seq_one_letter_code
_entity_poly.pdbx_strand_id
1 'polypeptide(L)'
;MNVEDEGGAEDDSPVLPRWVRSPLLASQSAERDEQPTSAFRITFYASGWPMRSMFAIKLRQRGNRSTELNYGLETSAQAWDADSGGQTPSDSIVLPYRPIPLGTLVNTAVWSLPWAVAFVLMIFMRQLRRHWRGWCPRCAYDLRRDFSRGCPECGWRRDAEANITTGS
;
A
#
# COMPACT_ATOMS: atom_id res chain seq x y z
N MET A 1 27.18 -52.22 12.71
CA MET A 1 27.40 -50.77 12.57
C MET A 1 26.10 -50.21 12.03
N ASN A 2 25.23 -49.75 12.92
CA ASN A 2 23.91 -49.22 12.55
C ASN A 2 24.08 -47.70 12.37
N VAL A 3 23.74 -47.22 11.18
CA VAL A 3 23.66 -45.79 10.86
C VAL A 3 22.25 -45.37 11.29
N GLU A 4 22.17 -44.62 12.38
CA GLU A 4 20.93 -43.96 12.79
C GLU A 4 20.68 -42.83 11.80
N ASP A 5 19.64 -43.00 10.98
CA ASP A 5 19.14 -42.02 10.04
C ASP A 5 18.46 -40.90 10.85
N GLU A 6 19.14 -39.76 11.01
CA GLU A 6 18.54 -38.54 11.54
C GLU A 6 17.56 -37.99 10.50
N GLY A 7 16.34 -38.54 10.51
CA GLY A 7 15.18 -38.02 9.80
C GLY A 7 14.85 -36.61 10.31
N GLY A 8 15.56 -35.62 9.79
CA GLY A 8 15.24 -34.22 9.95
C GLY A 8 13.83 -33.99 9.39
N ALA A 9 12.88 -33.73 10.29
CA ALA A 9 11.54 -33.34 9.93
C ALA A 9 11.62 -32.12 8.99
N GLU A 10 11.37 -32.37 7.71
CA GLU A 10 11.27 -31.36 6.69
C GLU A 10 10.11 -30.44 7.11
N ASP A 11 10.47 -29.22 7.51
CA ASP A 11 9.55 -28.20 7.99
C ASP A 11 8.66 -27.76 6.83
N ASP A 12 7.61 -28.53 6.59
CA ASP A 12 6.49 -28.31 5.64
C ASP A 12 5.62 -27.10 6.06
N SER A 13 6.26 -26.07 6.59
CA SER A 13 5.65 -24.79 6.88
C SER A 13 5.18 -24.13 5.57
N PRO A 14 3.90 -23.73 5.46
CA PRO A 14 3.30 -23.26 4.22
C PRO A 14 4.11 -22.14 3.54
N VAL A 15 4.07 -22.21 2.20
CA VAL A 15 4.78 -21.42 1.17
C VAL A 15 4.41 -19.93 1.21
N LEU A 16 4.62 -19.27 2.34
CA LEU A 16 4.60 -17.81 2.43
C LEU A 16 6.04 -17.32 2.38
N PRO A 17 6.40 -16.51 1.37
CA PRO A 17 7.77 -16.05 1.24
C PRO A 17 8.16 -15.22 2.47
N ARG A 18 9.43 -15.34 2.89
CA ARG A 18 9.92 -14.86 4.20
C ARG A 18 9.61 -13.38 4.49
N TRP A 19 9.49 -12.55 3.47
CA TRP A 19 9.16 -11.13 3.60
C TRP A 19 7.69 -10.85 3.98
N VAL A 20 6.79 -11.81 3.78
CA VAL A 20 5.39 -11.75 4.25
C VAL A 20 5.32 -12.07 5.74
N ARG A 21 6.18 -12.97 6.23
CA ARG A 21 6.26 -13.32 7.66
C ARG A 21 6.77 -12.09 8.41
N SER A 22 5.90 -11.43 9.17
CA SER A 22 6.36 -10.35 10.05
C SER A 22 7.29 -10.97 11.11
N PRO A 23 8.51 -10.46 11.33
CA PRO A 23 9.42 -10.99 12.35
C PRO A 23 8.83 -10.97 13.77
N LEU A 24 7.81 -10.13 14.01
CA LEU A 24 7.06 -10.08 15.27
C LEU A 24 6.19 -11.32 15.55
N LEU A 25 5.86 -12.13 14.52
CA LEU A 25 5.16 -13.39 14.73
C LEU A 25 6.11 -14.52 15.13
N ALA A 26 7.37 -14.47 14.70
CA ALA A 26 8.38 -15.46 15.06
C ALA A 26 8.88 -15.30 16.50
N SER A 27 8.79 -14.10 17.08
CA SER A 27 9.22 -13.86 18.47
C SER A 27 8.19 -14.25 19.53
N GLN A 28 6.93 -14.55 19.17
CA GLN A 28 5.91 -14.98 20.14
C GLN A 28 5.94 -16.47 20.48
N SER A 29 6.56 -17.31 19.65
CA SER A 29 6.66 -18.76 19.91
C SER A 29 7.78 -19.14 20.89
N ALA A 30 8.69 -18.22 21.21
CA ALA A 30 9.81 -18.46 22.14
C ALA A 30 9.51 -18.10 23.60
N GLU A 31 8.39 -17.43 23.88
CA GLU A 31 8.06 -16.94 25.23
C GLU A 31 7.15 -17.93 25.99
N ARG A 32 7.83 -18.97 26.50
CA ARG A 32 7.83 -19.42 27.91
C ARG A 32 6.51 -19.86 28.59
N ASP A 33 6.58 -21.09 29.07
CA ASP A 33 5.65 -21.93 29.84
C ASP A 33 5.09 -21.40 31.19
N GLU A 34 5.08 -20.10 31.47
CA GLU A 34 4.46 -19.60 32.71
C GLU A 34 2.98 -19.25 32.49
N GLN A 35 2.09 -20.14 32.92
CA GLN A 35 0.64 -20.07 32.71
C GLN A 35 -0.08 -19.23 33.79
N PRO A 36 -0.67 -18.07 33.44
CA PRO A 36 -1.78 -17.51 34.19
C PRO A 36 -3.09 -18.28 33.89
N THR A 37 -3.83 -18.65 34.93
CA THR A 37 -4.99 -19.56 34.94
C THR A 37 -6.27 -19.00 34.31
N SER A 38 -6.25 -17.80 33.72
CA SER A 38 -7.38 -17.19 32.99
C SER A 38 -6.94 -16.50 31.69
N ALA A 39 -5.92 -17.02 31.02
CA ALA A 39 -5.22 -16.32 29.95
C ALA A 39 -6.03 -16.24 28.64
N PHE A 40 -6.54 -15.06 28.33
CA PHE A 40 -6.85 -14.69 26.94
C PHE A 40 -5.53 -14.51 26.18
N ARG A 41 -5.43 -15.04 24.96
CA ARG A 41 -4.33 -14.74 24.03
C ARG A 41 -4.79 -13.65 23.05
N ILE A 42 -4.06 -12.55 23.01
CA ILE A 42 -4.30 -11.44 22.08
C ILE A 42 -3.21 -11.48 21.01
N THR A 43 -3.59 -11.67 19.75
CA THR A 43 -2.67 -11.62 18.61
C THR A 43 -2.98 -10.42 17.74
N PHE A 44 -1.96 -9.62 17.44
CA PHE A 44 -2.06 -8.46 16.56
C PHE A 44 -1.57 -8.82 15.17
N TYR A 45 -2.38 -8.50 14.16
CA TYR A 45 -2.01 -8.65 12.75
C TYR A 45 -1.91 -7.27 12.12
N ALA A 46 -0.85 -7.05 11.35
CA ALA A 46 -0.72 -5.85 10.54
C ALA A 46 -0.16 -6.21 9.17
N SER A 47 -0.62 -5.57 8.10
CA SER A 47 -0.14 -5.80 6.73
C SER A 47 -0.10 -4.51 5.92
N GLY A 48 0.60 -4.52 4.79
CA GLY A 48 0.78 -3.38 3.91
C GLY A 48 2.24 -3.16 3.52
N TRP A 49 2.44 -2.54 2.35
CA TRP A 49 3.74 -2.15 1.82
C TRP A 49 3.62 -0.80 1.07
N PRO A 50 4.59 0.13 1.19
CA PRO A 50 5.84 0.04 1.97
C PRO A 50 5.65 0.12 3.49
N MET A 51 4.57 0.72 3.97
CA MET A 51 4.23 0.76 5.39
C MET A 51 3.02 -0.13 5.71
N ARG A 52 2.91 -0.55 6.98
CA ARG A 52 1.72 -1.24 7.48
C ARG A 52 0.52 -0.29 7.41
N SER A 53 -0.47 -0.61 6.60
CA SER A 53 -1.67 0.21 6.39
C SER A 53 -2.95 -0.46 6.87
N MET A 54 -2.91 -1.74 7.23
CA MET A 54 -4.05 -2.50 7.72
C MET A 54 -3.73 -3.19 9.05
N PHE A 55 -4.71 -3.32 9.92
CA PHE A 55 -4.59 -3.91 11.26
C PHE A 55 -5.80 -4.78 11.63
N ALA A 56 -5.57 -5.85 12.41
CA ALA A 56 -6.60 -6.68 13.05
C ALA A 56 -6.16 -7.20 14.42
N ILE A 57 -7.14 -7.58 15.25
CA ILE A 57 -6.94 -8.16 16.59
C ILE A 57 -7.69 -9.48 16.67
N LYS A 58 -6.99 -10.56 16.99
CA LYS A 58 -7.60 -11.87 17.28
C LYS A 58 -7.51 -12.15 18.77
N LEU A 59 -8.66 -12.37 19.40
CA LEU A 59 -8.78 -12.75 20.81
C LEU A 59 -9.14 -14.24 20.88
N ARG A 60 -8.29 -15.03 21.53
CA ARG A 60 -8.53 -16.46 21.76
C ARG A 60 -8.66 -16.71 23.26
N GLN A 61 -9.84 -17.12 23.71
CA GLN A 61 -10.09 -17.50 25.10
C GLN A 61 -9.71 -18.98 25.30
N ARG A 62 -8.85 -19.28 26.27
CA ARG A 62 -8.45 -20.67 26.59
C ARG A 62 -9.63 -21.44 27.18
N GLY A 63 -9.97 -22.59 26.60
CA GLY A 63 -11.07 -23.46 27.05
C GLY A 63 -12.40 -23.27 26.31
N ASN A 64 -12.57 -22.17 25.57
CA ASN A 64 -13.71 -21.96 24.69
C ASN A 64 -13.25 -22.07 23.22
N ARG A 65 -14.05 -22.72 22.37
CA ARG A 65 -13.78 -22.81 20.92
C ARG A 65 -14.11 -21.51 20.19
N SER A 66 -14.79 -20.56 20.83
CA SER A 66 -15.07 -19.26 20.22
C SER A 66 -13.78 -18.44 20.10
N THR A 67 -13.46 -18.08 18.85
CA THR A 67 -12.45 -17.08 18.57
C THR A 67 -13.16 -15.78 18.24
N GLU A 68 -12.85 -14.71 18.96
CA GLU A 68 -13.36 -13.39 18.64
C GLU A 68 -12.35 -12.68 17.74
N LEU A 69 -12.76 -12.45 16.49
CA LEU A 69 -11.97 -11.69 15.54
C LEU A 69 -12.50 -10.27 15.44
N ASN A 70 -11.72 -9.32 15.92
CA ASN A 70 -12.00 -7.90 15.78
C ASN A 70 -11.21 -7.33 14.61
N TYR A 71 -11.88 -6.55 13.76
CA TYR A 71 -11.22 -5.81 12.68
C TYR A 71 -10.55 -6.65 11.56
N GLY A 72 -10.87 -7.95 11.49
CA GLY A 72 -10.38 -8.83 10.43
C GLY A 72 -11.47 -9.77 9.90
N LEU A 73 -11.23 -10.30 8.70
CA LEU A 73 -11.99 -11.42 8.14
C LEU A 73 -11.15 -12.69 8.29
N GLU A 74 -11.68 -13.71 8.96
CA GLU A 74 -11.03 -15.01 9.03
C GLU A 74 -11.32 -15.73 7.71
N THR A 75 -10.31 -15.87 6.87
CA THR A 75 -10.41 -16.74 5.72
C THR A 75 -9.94 -18.11 6.17
N SER A 76 -10.88 -19.03 6.35
CA SER A 76 -10.53 -20.44 6.45
C SER A 76 -10.05 -20.86 5.06
N ALA A 77 -8.74 -20.85 4.87
CA ALA A 77 -8.15 -21.73 3.88
C ALA A 77 -8.37 -23.14 4.45
N GLN A 78 -9.57 -23.70 4.24
CA GLN A 78 -9.70 -25.15 4.21
C GLN A 78 -8.85 -25.56 3.03
N ALA A 79 -7.57 -25.85 3.27
CA ALA A 79 -6.85 -26.73 2.39
C ALA A 79 -7.65 -28.03 2.43
N TRP A 80 -8.33 -28.34 1.35
CA TRP A 80 -8.95 -29.65 1.16
C TRP A 80 -7.82 -30.63 0.90
N ASP A 81 -7.03 -30.95 1.93
CA ASP A 81 -6.10 -32.06 1.85
C ASP A 81 -6.92 -33.34 1.99
N ALA A 82 -7.27 -33.92 0.84
CA ALA A 82 -8.11 -35.09 0.73
C ALA A 82 -7.53 -36.35 1.42
N ASP A 83 -6.23 -36.35 1.73
CA ASP A 83 -5.50 -37.54 2.23
C ASP A 83 -5.10 -37.49 3.70
N SER A 84 -5.27 -36.37 4.41
CA SER A 84 -4.90 -36.28 5.83
C SER A 84 -6.10 -36.61 6.73
N GLY A 85 -6.27 -37.89 7.06
CA GLY A 85 -7.21 -38.38 8.08
C GLY A 85 -6.95 -37.87 9.51
N GLY A 86 -6.15 -36.81 9.68
CA GLY A 86 -5.90 -36.11 10.92
C GLY A 86 -6.27 -34.64 10.75
N GLN A 87 -7.10 -34.11 11.67
CA GLN A 87 -7.40 -32.68 11.75
C GLN A 87 -6.12 -31.90 12.05
N THR A 88 -5.38 -31.50 11.02
CA THR A 88 -4.38 -30.46 11.20
C THR A 88 -5.15 -29.19 11.58
N PRO A 89 -4.75 -28.49 12.66
CA PRO A 89 -5.37 -27.22 12.99
C PRO A 89 -5.22 -26.30 11.79
N SER A 90 -6.33 -25.98 11.12
CA SER A 90 -6.31 -25.11 9.95
C SER A 90 -5.71 -23.78 10.36
N ASP A 91 -4.55 -23.46 9.79
CA ASP A 91 -3.93 -22.16 9.98
C ASP A 91 -4.83 -21.12 9.30
N SER A 92 -5.71 -20.55 10.10
CA SER A 92 -6.62 -19.50 9.68
C SER A 92 -5.82 -18.28 9.24
N ILE A 93 -5.96 -17.88 7.97
CA ILE A 93 -5.39 -16.62 7.50
C ILE A 93 -6.36 -15.51 7.90
N VAL A 94 -5.85 -14.48 8.59
CA VAL A 94 -6.64 -13.31 8.98
C VAL A 94 -6.37 -12.17 8.01
N LEU A 95 -7.40 -11.68 7.34
CA LEU A 95 -7.32 -10.53 6.45
C LEU A 95 -7.68 -9.25 7.22
N PRO A 96 -6.71 -8.37 7.57
CA PRO A 96 -7.00 -7.16 8.32
C PRO A 96 -7.72 -6.11 7.46
N TYR A 97 -8.79 -5.51 7.98
CA TYR A 97 -9.57 -4.50 7.24
C TYR A 97 -9.60 -3.12 7.91
N ARG A 98 -9.04 -2.96 9.12
CA ARG A 98 -8.99 -1.64 9.76
C ARG A 98 -7.79 -0.85 9.23
N PRO A 99 -8.01 0.29 8.56
CA PRO A 99 -6.92 1.10 8.06
C PRO A 99 -6.15 1.74 9.21
N ILE A 100 -4.81 1.72 9.12
CA ILE A 100 -3.91 2.51 9.95
C ILE A 100 -3.73 3.85 9.22
N PRO A 101 -4.29 4.97 9.72
CA PRO A 101 -4.38 6.21 8.95
C PRO A 101 -3.05 6.69 8.37
N LEU A 102 -1.99 6.64 9.19
CA LEU A 102 -0.65 7.05 8.79
C LEU A 102 -0.07 6.14 7.70
N GLY A 103 -0.16 4.83 7.87
CA GLY A 103 0.34 3.87 6.88
C GLY A 103 -0.42 3.93 5.57
N THR A 104 -1.74 4.13 5.63
CA THR A 104 -2.57 4.35 4.43
C THR A 104 -2.14 5.63 3.71
N LEU A 105 -1.95 6.75 4.42
CA LEU A 105 -1.51 8.01 3.82
C LEU A 105 -0.16 7.87 3.11
N VAL A 106 0.82 7.24 3.77
CA VAL A 106 2.16 7.03 3.19
C VAL A 106 2.08 6.12 1.96
N ASN A 107 1.37 5.00 2.04
CA ASN A 107 1.22 4.10 0.90
C ASN A 107 0.53 4.80 -0.27
N THR A 108 -0.54 5.57 -0.02
CA THR A 108 -1.21 6.37 -1.05
C THR A 108 -0.27 7.39 -1.68
N ALA A 109 0.52 8.11 -0.87
CA ALA A 109 1.49 9.07 -1.37
C ALA A 109 2.55 8.40 -2.26
N VAL A 110 3.14 7.30 -1.79
CA VAL A 110 4.20 6.57 -2.54
C VAL A 110 3.69 6.08 -3.89
N TRP A 111 2.47 5.54 -3.95
CA TRP A 111 1.91 5.02 -5.19
C TRP A 111 1.34 6.10 -6.11
N SER A 112 0.87 7.23 -5.58
CA SER A 112 0.31 8.32 -6.40
C SER A 112 1.35 9.33 -6.88
N LEU A 113 2.46 9.51 -6.17
CA LEU A 113 3.47 10.52 -6.47
C LEU A 113 4.06 10.38 -7.89
N PRO A 114 4.44 9.17 -8.40
CA PRO A 114 4.95 9.04 -9.75
C PRO A 114 3.95 9.49 -10.82
N TRP A 115 2.66 9.19 -10.61
CA TRP A 115 1.59 9.62 -11.52
C TRP A 115 1.37 11.12 -11.47
N ALA A 116 1.35 11.72 -10.27
CA ALA A 116 1.24 13.16 -10.11
C ALA A 116 2.38 13.89 -10.82
N VAL A 117 3.63 13.42 -10.66
CA VAL A 117 4.81 13.95 -11.35
C VAL A 117 4.66 13.79 -12.87
N ALA A 118 4.23 12.62 -13.36
CA ALA A 118 4.03 12.38 -14.79
C ALA A 118 2.99 13.34 -15.41
N PHE A 119 1.87 13.60 -14.73
CA PHE A 119 0.85 14.53 -15.21
C PHE A 119 1.36 15.97 -15.25
N VAL A 120 2.05 16.42 -14.19
CA VAL A 120 2.64 17.77 -14.16
C VAL A 120 3.67 17.93 -15.28
N LEU A 121 4.55 16.94 -15.47
CA LEU A 121 5.53 16.95 -16.56
C LEU A 121 4.87 16.96 -17.93
N MET A 122 3.80 16.19 -18.13
CA MET A 122 3.07 16.17 -19.40
C MET A 122 2.47 17.54 -19.74
N ILE A 123 1.87 18.20 -18.75
CA ILE A 123 1.31 19.56 -18.91
C ILE A 123 2.42 20.55 -19.23
N PHE A 124 3.52 20.51 -18.48
CA PHE A 124 4.67 21.39 -18.69
C PHE A 124 5.31 21.17 -20.06
N MET A 125 5.54 19.92 -20.47
CA MET A 125 6.10 19.56 -21.77
C MET A 125 5.19 20.00 -22.93
N ARG A 126 3.87 19.92 -22.75
CA ARG A 126 2.91 20.43 -23.75
C ARG A 126 2.99 21.95 -23.89
N GLN A 127 3.09 22.68 -22.79
CA GLN A 127 3.26 24.14 -22.82
C GLN A 127 4.60 24.53 -23.44
N LEU A 128 5.68 23.85 -23.03
CA LEU A 128 7.01 24.07 -23.55
C LEU A 128 7.07 23.78 -25.06
N ARG A 129 6.50 22.66 -25.52
CA ARG A 129 6.42 22.33 -26.96
C ARG A 129 5.68 23.38 -27.77
N ARG A 130 4.59 23.97 -27.23
CA ARG A 130 3.88 25.10 -27.88
C ARG A 130 4.80 26.31 -28.00
N HIS A 131 5.53 26.64 -26.93
CA HIS A 131 6.49 27.74 -26.93
C HIS A 131 7.61 27.53 -27.97
N TRP A 132 8.22 26.34 -28.04
CA TRP A 132 9.27 26.03 -29.02
C TRP A 132 8.78 26.10 -30.48
N ARG A 133 7.51 25.73 -30.72
CA ARG A 133 6.86 25.83 -32.03
C ARG A 133 6.45 27.26 -32.40
N GLY A 134 6.56 28.23 -31.49
CA GLY A 134 6.11 29.60 -31.72
C GLY A 134 4.61 29.80 -31.58
N TRP A 135 3.90 28.88 -30.91
CA TRP A 135 2.46 28.96 -30.70
C TRP A 135 2.12 29.62 -29.36
N CYS A 136 0.99 30.30 -29.31
CA CYS A 136 0.46 30.90 -28.08
C CYS A 136 0.26 29.81 -27.00
N PRO A 137 0.74 30.02 -25.76
CA PRO A 137 0.59 29.02 -24.70
C PRO A 137 -0.88 28.77 -24.30
N ARG A 138 -1.76 29.76 -24.48
CA ARG A 138 -3.18 29.72 -24.08
C ARG A 138 -4.07 29.09 -25.15
N CYS A 139 -4.16 29.68 -26.35
CA CYS A 139 -5.05 29.20 -27.42
C CYS A 139 -4.36 28.36 -28.53
N ALA A 140 -3.03 28.21 -28.51
CA ALA A 140 -2.25 27.55 -29.56
C ALA A 140 -2.28 28.20 -30.95
N TYR A 141 -2.67 29.48 -31.05
CA TYR A 141 -2.52 30.27 -32.27
C TYR A 141 -1.04 30.41 -32.65
N ASP A 142 -0.70 30.31 -33.94
CA ASP A 142 0.68 30.45 -34.39
C ASP A 142 1.13 31.92 -34.37
N LEU A 143 2.06 32.25 -33.46
CA LEU A 143 2.64 33.59 -33.33
C LEU A 143 3.92 33.74 -34.15
N ARG A 144 4.37 32.70 -34.87
CA ARG A 144 5.66 32.68 -35.58
C ARG A 144 6.83 33.10 -34.69
N ARG A 145 6.75 32.78 -33.38
CA ARG A 145 7.70 33.18 -32.31
C ARG A 145 7.74 34.68 -31.97
N ASP A 146 6.83 35.51 -32.47
CA ASP A 146 6.67 36.88 -31.98
C ASP A 146 5.79 36.91 -30.72
N PHE A 147 6.42 36.71 -29.57
CA PHE A 147 5.75 36.76 -28.26
C PHE A 147 5.65 38.18 -27.67
N SER A 148 6.17 39.19 -28.37
CA SER A 148 6.23 40.57 -27.88
C SER A 148 4.88 41.26 -27.98
N ARG A 149 4.19 41.11 -29.13
CA ARG A 149 2.90 41.76 -29.43
C ARG A 149 1.68 41.10 -28.78
N GLY A 150 1.88 39.98 -28.08
CA GLY A 150 0.81 39.16 -27.53
C GLY A 150 -0.04 38.45 -28.60
N CYS A 151 -1.01 37.65 -28.15
CA CYS A 151 -1.85 36.87 -29.04
C CYS A 151 -3.08 37.67 -29.49
N PRO A 152 -3.35 37.76 -30.82
CA PRO A 152 -4.51 38.48 -31.33
C PRO A 152 -5.86 37.85 -30.99
N GLU A 153 -5.91 36.53 -30.85
CA GLU A 153 -7.15 35.80 -30.63
C GLU A 153 -7.59 35.82 -29.17
N CYS A 154 -6.69 35.46 -28.25
CA CYS A 154 -7.04 35.27 -26.84
C CYS A 154 -6.60 36.41 -25.91
N GLY A 155 -5.99 37.47 -26.46
CA GLY A 155 -5.52 38.62 -25.69
C GLY A 155 -4.29 38.35 -24.81
N TRP A 156 -3.70 37.15 -24.85
CA TRP A 156 -2.53 36.82 -24.03
C TRP A 156 -1.41 37.87 -24.24
N ARG A 157 -0.95 38.50 -23.15
CA ARG A 157 0.04 39.59 -23.10
C ARG A 157 -0.38 40.96 -23.67
N ARG A 158 -1.65 41.19 -24.04
CA ARG A 158 -2.13 42.52 -24.49
C ARG A 158 -2.57 43.43 -23.34
N ASP A 159 -3.03 42.85 -22.24
CA ASP A 159 -3.61 43.60 -21.12
C ASP A 159 -2.58 44.45 -20.34
N ALA A 160 -1.28 44.16 -20.49
CA ALA A 160 -0.22 44.92 -19.81
C ALA A 160 0.00 46.32 -20.41
N GLU A 161 -0.29 46.52 -21.69
CA GLU A 161 -0.12 47.82 -22.37
C GLU A 161 -1.32 48.75 -22.13
N ALA A 162 -2.53 48.21 -22.02
CA ALA A 162 -3.75 49.00 -21.86
C ALA A 162 -3.91 49.65 -20.47
N ASN A 163 -3.34 49.03 -19.42
CA ASN A 163 -3.41 49.55 -18.05
C ASN A 163 -2.41 50.70 -17.77
N ILE A 164 -1.44 50.96 -18.65
CA ILE A 164 -0.47 52.06 -18.48
C ILE A 164 -1.08 53.40 -18.95
N THR A 165 -2.01 53.37 -19.91
CA THR A 165 -2.56 54.57 -20.56
C THR A 165 -3.82 55.15 -19.90
N THR A 166 -4.42 54.46 -18.93
CA THR A 166 -5.71 54.85 -18.31
C THR A 166 -5.60 55.36 -16.88
N GLY A 167 -4.38 55.44 -16.33
CA GLY A 167 -4.12 55.89 -14.95
C GLY A 167 -3.65 57.34 -14.80
N SER A 168 -3.82 58.20 -15.81
CA SER A 168 -3.42 59.62 -15.79
C SER A 168 -4.60 60.57 -15.74
#